data_AF-A0A6M3J678-F1
#
_entry.id   AF-A0A6M3J678-F1
#
_cell.length_a   1.000
_cell.length_b   1.000
_cell.length_c   1.000
_cell.angle_alpha   90.00
_cell.angle_beta   90.00
_cell.angle_gamma   90.00
#
_symmetry.space_group_name_H-M   'P 1'
#
loop_
_entity.id
_entity.type
_entity.pdbx_description
1 polymer ?
#
loop_
_entity_poly.entity_id
_entity_poly.type
_entity_poly.pdbx_seq_one_letter_code
_entity_poly.pdbx_strand_id
1 'polypeptide(L)'
;MPKLSPGTWIERELFESKAYLALKGIAPQLLILIYGKRKFEKHGKKGNEKRVCVNGDCISFTYIEARKKYGITFPRFLRGIDDLLSKGFLKIEHQGGGYQKDKTIFALSGNWIIWKPGMNFNNRKKERNQRGYLNKE
;
A
#
# COMPACT_ATOMS: atom_id res chain seq x y z
N MET A 1 -14.62 -9.51 8.38
CA MET A 1 -13.68 -8.38 8.19
C MET A 1 -14.31 -7.15 8.82
N PRO A 2 -13.58 -6.30 9.56
CA PRO A 2 -14.15 -5.06 10.07
C PRO A 2 -14.70 -4.22 8.90
N LYS A 3 -15.85 -3.59 9.12
CA LYS A 3 -16.51 -2.73 8.13
C LYS A 3 -15.57 -1.58 7.78
N LEU A 4 -15.15 -1.50 6.52
CA LEU A 4 -14.34 -0.38 6.04
C LEU A 4 -15.18 0.90 6.04
N SER A 5 -14.52 2.06 6.19
CA SER A 5 -15.19 3.34 6.05
C SER A 5 -15.75 3.50 4.63
N PRO A 6 -16.85 4.24 4.43
CA PRO A 6 -17.45 4.46 3.11
C PRO A 6 -16.53 5.22 2.15
N GLY A 7 -15.47 5.87 2.66
CA GLY A 7 -14.46 6.54 1.87
C GLY A 7 -13.14 6.71 2.64
N THR A 8 -12.17 7.32 1.98
CA THR A 8 -10.84 7.65 2.52
C THR A 8 -10.44 9.06 2.10
N TRP A 9 -9.63 9.75 2.92
CA TRP A 9 -9.20 11.12 2.63
C TRP A 9 -7.82 11.15 1.97
N ILE A 10 -7.70 11.69 0.77
CA ILE A 10 -6.41 11.79 0.07
C ILE A 10 -6.03 13.26 -0.05
N GLU A 11 -4.81 13.59 0.38
CA GLU A 11 -4.27 14.94 0.28
C GLU A 11 -4.02 15.31 -1.18
N ARG A 12 -4.29 16.57 -1.53
CA ARG A 12 -4.11 17.07 -2.90
C ARG A 12 -2.66 16.96 -3.36
N GLU A 13 -1.73 17.34 -2.49
CA GLU A 13 -0.30 17.26 -2.73
C GLU A 13 0.17 15.86 -3.12
N LEU A 14 -0.49 14.81 -2.60
CA LEU A 14 -0.14 13.43 -2.93
C LEU A 14 -0.34 13.14 -4.41
N PHE A 15 -1.51 13.45 -4.97
CA PHE A 15 -1.81 13.14 -6.38
C PHE A 15 -1.29 14.20 -7.37
N GLU A 16 -0.90 15.38 -6.89
CA GLU A 16 -0.19 16.39 -7.67
C GLU A 16 1.34 16.23 -7.61
N SER A 17 1.85 15.36 -6.73
CA SER A 17 3.29 15.14 -6.58
C SER A 17 3.94 14.58 -7.85
N LYS A 18 5.20 14.95 -8.07
CA LYS A 18 6.04 14.38 -9.15
C LYS A 18 6.12 12.86 -9.07
N ALA A 19 6.13 12.30 -7.85
CA ALA A 19 6.11 10.87 -7.62
C ALA A 19 4.84 10.22 -8.15
N TYR A 20 3.66 10.80 -7.87
CA TYR A 20 2.39 10.23 -8.28
C TYR A 20 2.20 10.32 -9.78
N LEU A 21 2.51 11.48 -10.38
CA LEU A 21 2.43 11.68 -11.82
C LEU A 21 3.37 10.76 -12.61
N ALA A 22 4.44 10.26 -11.98
CA ALA A 22 5.37 9.31 -12.57
C ALA A 22 4.96 7.83 -12.38
N LEU A 23 3.90 7.53 -11.63
CA LEU A 23 3.39 6.16 -11.44
C LEU A 23 2.94 5.55 -12.77
N LYS A 24 3.15 4.24 -12.93
CA LYS A 24 2.86 3.53 -14.18
C LYS A 24 1.87 2.38 -13.99
N GLY A 25 1.17 2.05 -15.08
CA GLY A 25 0.29 0.88 -15.14
C GLY A 25 -0.81 0.93 -14.09
N ILE A 26 -0.87 -0.08 -13.21
CA ILE A 26 -1.91 -0.22 -12.18
C ILE A 26 -1.53 0.47 -10.85
N ALA A 27 -0.33 1.05 -10.74
CA ALA A 27 0.19 1.57 -9.49
C ALA A 27 -0.68 2.69 -8.88
N PRO A 28 -1.20 3.68 -9.64
CA PRO A 28 -2.12 4.68 -9.09
C PRO A 28 -3.36 4.04 -8.47
N GLN A 29 -4.00 3.10 -9.17
CA GLN A 29 -5.19 2.42 -8.68
C GLN A 29 -4.88 1.60 -7.41
N LEU A 30 -3.75 0.89 -7.38
CA LEU A 30 -3.32 0.16 -6.18
C LEU A 30 -3.08 1.10 -4.99
N LEU A 31 -2.50 2.27 -5.21
CA LEU A 31 -2.29 3.24 -4.14
C LEU A 31 -3.61 3.67 -3.51
N ILE A 32 -4.62 4.00 -4.33
CA ILE A 32 -5.96 4.38 -3.85
C ILE A 32 -6.60 3.22 -3.08
N LEU A 33 -6.50 1.99 -3.60
CA LEU A 33 -7.03 0.80 -2.92
C LEU A 33 -6.38 0.58 -1.56
N ILE A 34 -5.05 0.76 -1.46
CA ILE A 34 -4.29 0.66 -0.20
C ILE A 34 -4.69 1.78 0.76
N TYR A 35 -4.82 3.01 0.29
CA TYR A 35 -5.29 4.15 1.08
C TYR A 35 -6.73 3.96 1.58
N GLY A 36 -7.55 3.23 0.83
CA GLY A 36 -8.90 2.80 1.22
C GLY A 36 -8.93 1.79 2.38
N LYS A 37 -7.79 1.20 2.75
CA LYS A 37 -7.67 0.26 3.89
C LYS A 37 -7.22 0.95 5.19
N ARG A 38 -6.98 2.25 5.16
CA ARG A 38 -6.66 3.03 6.37
C ARG A 38 -7.85 3.04 7.32
N LYS A 39 -7.54 2.98 8.61
CA LYS A 39 -8.45 3.17 9.72
C LYS A 39 -8.11 4.52 10.34
N PHE A 40 -9.13 5.36 10.46
CA PHE A 40 -9.02 6.64 11.13
C PHE A 40 -9.80 6.59 12.43
N GLU A 41 -9.13 6.96 13.50
CA GLU A 41 -9.75 7.16 14.81
C GLU A 41 -9.77 8.65 15.12
N LYS A 42 -10.74 9.04 15.94
CA LYS A 42 -10.87 10.41 16.42
C LYS A 42 -10.17 10.53 17.76
N HIS A 43 -9.19 11.42 17.85
CA HIS A 43 -8.46 11.69 19.08
C HIS A 43 -8.68 13.14 19.52
N GLY A 44 -8.81 13.36 20.82
CA GLY A 44 -8.97 14.69 21.41
C GLY A 44 -10.32 14.90 22.09
N LYS A 45 -10.53 16.12 22.59
CA LYS A 45 -11.79 16.50 23.25
C LYS A 45 -12.90 16.63 22.22
N LYS A 46 -14.13 16.27 22.62
CA LYS A 46 -15.34 16.45 21.82
C LYS A 46 -15.41 17.90 21.30
N GLY A 47 -15.53 18.07 19.98
CA GLY A 47 -15.52 19.36 19.29
C GLY A 47 -14.17 19.80 18.71
N ASN A 48 -13.05 19.22 19.16
CA ASN A 48 -11.69 19.46 18.64
C ASN A 48 -10.98 18.15 18.28
N GLU A 49 -11.75 17.19 17.78
CA GLU A 49 -11.27 15.85 17.46
C GLU A 49 -10.41 15.86 16.19
N LYS A 50 -9.17 15.37 16.28
CA LYS A 50 -8.30 15.13 15.11
C LYS A 50 -8.50 13.71 14.61
N ARG A 51 -8.56 13.54 13.30
CA ARG A 51 -8.55 12.22 12.66
C ARG A 51 -7.11 11.74 12.54
N VAL A 52 -6.80 10.62 13.20
CA VAL A 52 -5.46 10.02 13.19
C VAL A 52 -5.54 8.67 12.49
N CYS A 53 -4.64 8.41 11.56
CA CYS A 53 -4.54 7.08 10.94
C CYS A 53 -3.81 6.15 11.90
N VAL A 54 -4.50 5.11 12.40
CA VAL A 54 -3.98 4.23 13.47
C VAL A 54 -3.32 2.96 12.97
N ASN A 55 -3.42 2.68 11.67
CA ASN A 55 -2.81 1.50 11.04
C ASN A 55 -1.95 1.88 9.82
N GLY A 56 -1.48 3.12 9.75
CA GLY A 56 -0.67 3.59 8.63
C GLY A 56 0.62 2.80 8.44
N ASP A 57 1.12 2.18 9.51
CA ASP A 57 2.28 1.29 9.54
C ASP A 57 1.93 -0.20 9.35
N CYS A 58 0.66 -0.56 9.41
CA CYS A 58 0.20 -1.95 9.43
C CYS A 58 -0.94 -2.17 8.42
N ILE A 59 -0.63 -2.00 7.14
CA ILE A 59 -1.57 -2.24 6.04
C ILE A 59 -1.18 -3.49 5.26
N SER A 60 -2.05 -4.50 5.28
CA SER A 60 -1.91 -5.68 4.43
C SER A 60 -2.80 -5.54 3.18
N PHE A 61 -2.24 -5.75 1.98
CA PHE A 61 -3.00 -5.90 0.75
C PHE A 61 -2.41 -7.06 -0.07
N THR A 62 -3.14 -8.17 -0.17
CA THR A 62 -2.61 -9.40 -0.78
C THR A 62 -3.00 -9.52 -2.24
N TYR A 63 -2.21 -10.26 -3.02
CA TYR A 63 -2.59 -10.61 -4.39
C TYR A 63 -3.94 -11.35 -4.45
N ILE A 64 -4.23 -12.26 -3.52
CA ILE A 64 -5.52 -12.97 -3.49
C ILE A 64 -6.68 -11.98 -3.36
N GLU A 65 -6.54 -10.98 -2.49
CA GLU A 65 -7.52 -9.90 -2.36
C GLU A 65 -7.63 -9.10 -3.67
N ALA A 66 -6.49 -8.72 -4.26
CA ALA A 66 -6.42 -7.97 -5.51
C ALA A 66 -7.10 -8.71 -6.68
N ARG A 67 -6.86 -10.02 -6.79
CA ARG A 67 -7.44 -10.89 -7.82
C ARG A 67 -8.92 -11.09 -7.62
N LYS A 68 -9.34 -11.53 -6.42
CA LYS A 68 -10.74 -11.91 -6.16
C LYS A 68 -11.69 -10.70 -6.17
N LYS A 69 -11.24 -9.52 -5.72
CA LYS A 69 -12.09 -8.32 -5.64
C LYS A 69 -12.01 -7.40 -6.84
N TYR A 70 -10.84 -7.31 -7.49
CA TYR A 70 -10.57 -6.27 -8.50
C TYR A 70 -10.08 -6.84 -9.84
N GLY A 71 -9.99 -8.18 -9.98
CA GLY A 71 -9.53 -8.81 -11.23
C GLY A 71 -8.07 -8.50 -11.58
N ILE A 72 -7.26 -8.04 -10.61
CA ILE A 72 -5.86 -7.67 -10.87
C ILE A 72 -5.01 -8.94 -10.94
N THR A 73 -4.36 -9.16 -12.09
CA THR A 73 -3.46 -10.29 -12.29
C THR A 73 -2.17 -10.15 -11.48
N PHE A 74 -1.55 -11.27 -11.15
CA PHE A 74 -0.33 -11.30 -10.33
C PHE A 74 0.81 -10.42 -10.89
N PRO A 75 1.13 -10.46 -12.21
CA PRO A 75 2.20 -9.62 -12.76
C PRO A 75 1.88 -8.12 -12.71
N ARG A 76 0.59 -7.74 -12.79
CA ARG A 76 0.18 -6.33 -12.65
C ARG A 76 0.28 -5.89 -11.20
N PHE A 77 -0.20 -6.73 -10.28
CA PHE A 77 -0.11 -6.50 -8.84
C PHE A 77 1.33 -6.27 -8.40
N LEU A 78 2.24 -7.20 -8.73
CA LEU A 78 3.65 -7.09 -8.37
C LEU A 78 4.29 -5.82 -8.92
N ARG A 79 4.15 -5.55 -10.23
CA ARG A 79 4.71 -4.36 -10.86
C ARG A 79 4.19 -3.07 -10.22
N GLY A 80 2.92 -3.03 -9.87
CA GLY A 80 2.35 -1.88 -9.20
C GLY A 80 2.88 -1.68 -7.78
N ILE A 81 2.99 -2.75 -6.98
CA ILE A 81 3.62 -2.68 -5.65
C ILE A 81 5.08 -2.24 -5.74
N ASP A 82 5.85 -2.81 -6.66
CA ASP A 82 7.26 -2.44 -6.86
C ASP A 82 7.40 -0.96 -7.26
N ASP A 83 6.48 -0.44 -8.08
CA ASP A 83 6.45 0.97 -8.47
C ASP A 83 6.14 1.88 -7.28
N LEU A 84 5.16 1.51 -6.44
CA LEU A 84 4.81 2.26 -5.22
C LEU A 84 5.94 2.28 -4.19
N LEU A 85 6.66 1.16 -4.02
CA LEU A 85 7.86 1.09 -3.19
C LEU A 85 8.97 1.97 -3.76
N SER A 86 9.23 1.90 -5.07
CA SER A 86 10.29 2.67 -5.71
C SER A 86 10.12 4.18 -5.59
N LYS A 87 8.87 4.65 -5.63
CA LYS A 87 8.53 6.07 -5.54
C LYS A 87 8.25 6.55 -4.12
N GLY A 88 8.42 5.69 -3.12
CA GLY A 88 8.36 6.09 -1.73
C GLY A 88 6.93 6.30 -1.19
N PHE A 89 5.91 5.72 -1.83
CA PHE A 89 4.55 5.72 -1.29
C PHE A 89 4.36 4.65 -0.21
N LEU A 90 5.09 3.55 -0.33
CA LEU A 90 5.06 2.42 0.60
C LEU A 90 6.47 2.12 1.10
N LYS A 91 6.54 1.49 2.27
CA LYS A 91 7.69 0.72 2.76
C LYS A 91 7.20 -0.65 3.24
N ILE A 92 8.06 -1.65 3.19
CA ILE A 92 7.77 -2.97 3.74
C ILE A 92 8.20 -2.95 5.20
N GLU A 93 7.24 -3.05 6.12
CA GLU A 93 7.53 -3.21 7.56
C GLU A 93 7.84 -4.67 7.88
N HIS A 94 7.06 -5.58 7.29
CA HIS A 94 7.25 -7.01 7.45
C HIS A 94 7.12 -7.70 6.09
N GLN A 95 8.18 -8.40 5.69
CA GLN A 95 8.13 -9.24 4.50
C GLN A 95 7.60 -10.61 4.91
N GLY A 96 6.34 -10.89 4.56
CA GLY A 96 5.76 -12.22 4.78
C GLY A 96 6.43 -13.31 3.93
N GLY A 97 6.39 -14.55 4.39
CA GLY A 97 6.89 -15.74 3.69
C GLY A 97 5.80 -16.62 3.07
N GLY A 98 6.22 -17.71 2.42
CA GLY A 98 5.34 -18.68 1.76
C GLY A 98 4.55 -19.61 2.70
N TYR A 99 4.68 -19.45 4.02
CA TYR A 99 3.98 -20.26 5.02
C TYR A 99 2.60 -19.65 5.34
N GLN A 100 1.60 -20.51 5.55
CA GLN A 100 0.20 -20.10 5.73
C GLN A 100 0.06 -18.99 6.79
N LYS A 101 -0.72 -17.94 6.42
CA LYS A 101 -1.06 -16.73 7.19
C LYS A 101 -0.01 -15.63 7.29
N ASP A 102 1.23 -15.82 6.81
CA ASP A 102 2.23 -14.76 6.84
C ASP A 102 2.08 -13.81 5.64
N LYS A 103 1.64 -12.58 5.89
CA LYS A 103 1.33 -11.59 4.85
C LYS A 103 2.34 -10.47 4.88
N THR A 104 2.69 -9.94 3.71
CA THR A 104 3.43 -8.68 3.65
C THR A 104 2.64 -7.56 4.30
N ILE A 105 3.29 -6.88 5.25
CA ILE A 105 2.77 -5.69 5.91
C ILE A 105 3.49 -4.49 5.32
N PHE A 106 2.70 -3.57 4.77
CA PHE A 106 3.19 -2.30 4.27
C PHE A 106 2.89 -1.21 5.29
N ALA A 107 3.81 -0.27 5.38
CA ALA A 107 3.55 1.04 5.93
C ALA A 107 3.49 2.09 4.82
N LEU A 108 2.68 3.11 5.05
CA LEU A 108 2.68 4.32 4.25
C LEU A 108 3.96 5.09 4.51
N SER A 109 4.54 5.62 3.45
CA SER A 109 5.76 6.42 3.50
C SER A 109 5.51 7.82 2.98
N GLY A 110 6.24 8.81 3.53
CA GLY A 110 6.26 10.19 3.04
C GLY A 110 7.36 10.46 2.02
N ASN A 111 8.17 9.45 1.66
CA ASN A 111 9.32 9.62 0.78
C ASN A 111 8.96 10.09 -0.63
N TRP A 112 7.70 9.92 -1.06
CA TRP A 112 7.18 10.48 -2.30
C TRP A 112 7.30 12.01 -2.38
N ILE A 113 7.35 12.72 -1.24
CA ILE A 113 7.52 14.18 -1.18
C ILE A 113 8.88 14.59 -1.75
N ILE A 114 9.93 13.85 -1.41
CA ILE A 114 11.31 14.15 -1.80
C ILE A 114 11.74 13.43 -3.10
N TRP A 115 10.88 12.56 -3.63
CA TRP A 115 11.21 11.75 -4.79
C TRP A 115 11.45 12.61 -6.04
N LYS A 116 12.45 12.22 -6.83
CA LYS A 116 12.79 12.80 -8.14
C LYS A 116 13.05 11.70 -9.15
N PRO A 117 12.89 11.95 -10.46
CA PRO A 117 13.30 11.00 -11.49
C PRO A 117 14.73 10.49 -11.26
N GLY A 118 14.93 9.18 -11.31
CA GLY A 118 16.20 8.53 -11.00
C GLY A 118 16.33 8.03 -9.55
N MET A 119 15.49 8.48 -8.61
CA MET A 119 15.44 7.95 -7.25
C MET A 119 14.67 6.63 -7.17
N ASN A 120 15.11 5.75 -6.26
CA ASN A 120 14.46 4.48 -5.98
C ASN A 120 14.53 4.17 -4.47
N PHE A 121 13.36 4.13 -3.82
CA PHE A 121 13.20 3.80 -2.39
C PHE A 121 12.89 2.31 -2.16
N ASN A 122 12.88 1.49 -3.20
CA ASN A 122 12.53 0.08 -3.08
C ASN A 122 13.67 -0.71 -2.44
N ASN A 123 13.50 -1.05 -1.16
CA ASN A 123 14.41 -1.90 -0.40
C ASN A 123 13.97 -3.36 -0.33
N ARG A 124 13.00 -3.78 -1.15
CA ARG A 124 12.50 -5.16 -1.14
C ARG A 124 13.61 -6.13 -1.55
N LYS A 125 13.93 -7.07 -0.66
CA LYS A 125 14.82 -8.19 -1.01
C LYS A 125 14.10 -9.08 -2.02
N LYS A 126 14.70 -9.28 -3.21
CA LYS A 126 14.20 -10.24 -4.20
C LYS A 126 14.21 -11.64 -3.57
N GLU A 127 13.04 -12.26 -3.47
CA GLU A 127 12.94 -13.65 -3.02
C GLU A 127 13.61 -14.57 -4.05
N ARG A 128 14.50 -15.46 -3.57
CA ARG A 128 15.18 -16.45 -4.42
C ARG A 128 14.24 -17.58 -4.89
N ASN A 129 13.12 -17.78 -4.21
CA ASN A 129 12.18 -18.88 -4.45
C ASN A 129 10.82 -18.33 -4.91
N GLN A 130 10.34 -18.77 -6.09
CA GLN A 130 9.11 -18.30 -6.75
C GLN A 130 7.78 -18.74 -6.07
N ARG A 131 7.72 -18.81 -4.74
CA ARG A 131 6.51 -19.26 -4.03
C ARG A 131 5.99 -18.14 -3.14
N GLY A 132 5.22 -17.24 -3.75
CA GLY A 132 4.38 -16.29 -3.01
C GLY A 132 3.32 -17.01 -2.17
N TYR A 133 2.55 -16.25 -1.39
CA TYR A 133 1.50 -16.78 -0.51
C TYR A 133 0.57 -17.79 -1.20
N LEU A 134 0.67 -19.06 -0.81
CA LEU A 134 -0.11 -20.19 -1.31
C LEU A 134 -1.28 -20.46 -0.36
N ASN A 135 -2.48 -19.95 -0.66
CA ASN A 135 -3.69 -20.58 -0.16
C ASN A 135 -4.06 -21.70 -1.13
N LYS A 136 -3.91 -22.96 -0.70
CA LYS A 136 -4.80 -24.02 -1.19
C LYS A 136 -6.13 -23.87 -0.44
N GLU A 137 -7.21 -23.92 -1.21
CA GLU A 137 -8.59 -23.92 -0.72
C GLU A 137 -8.86 -25.15 0.17
#